data_AF-A0A954UYN0-F1
#
_entry.id   AF-A0A954UYN0-F1
#
_cell.length_a   1.000
_cell.length_b   1.000
_cell.length_c   1.000
_cell.angle_alpha   90.00
_cell.angle_beta   90.00
_cell.angle_gamma   90.00
#
_symmetry.space_group_name_H-M   'P 1'
#
loop_
_entity.id
_entity.type
_entity.pdbx_description
1 polymer ?
#
loop_
_entity_poly.entity_id
_entity_poly.type
_entity_poly.pdbx_seq_one_letter_code
_entity_poly.pdbx_strand_id
1 'polypeptide(L)'
;MIGLKNSVCCWLLLGIIAPHCQAQFPNRRQNDASEEAFPIAPRPLMRLLREGEIAFKEERWSDGITALSALLSSDDNTLPADLRGQDYFIDHGIAGLLNKSVKGEAIRLLSELPAEGRRTLELQFGVTAQRELSAAIAEADFERLGSVARKYMHTEAGYDAQVLLAQYKLTSGHPLAAAGLLQNLLGYPAARQRYGAALALATARALRAAGNMDAAGTTLRLAARNFPGESLMIAGQQMPLDAATDWR
;
A
#
# COMPACT_ATOMS: atom_id res chain seq x y z
N MET A 1 39.40 -85.93 -21.07
CA MET A 1 39.20 -87.23 -20.38
C MET A 1 39.06 -86.91 -18.89
N ILE A 2 37.85 -86.62 -18.41
CA ILE A 2 36.85 -87.55 -17.83
C ILE A 2 37.42 -88.40 -16.69
N GLY A 3 36.87 -88.23 -15.48
CA GLY A 3 37.14 -89.06 -14.30
C GLY A 3 36.93 -88.29 -12.98
N LEU A 4 35.72 -87.85 -12.61
CA LEU A 4 34.63 -88.57 -11.94
C LEU A 4 34.79 -88.78 -10.41
N LYS A 5 33.69 -88.51 -9.69
CA LYS A 5 33.25 -88.96 -8.35
C LYS A 5 33.52 -87.98 -7.19
N ASN A 6 32.50 -87.23 -6.78
CA ASN A 6 31.40 -87.59 -5.86
C ASN A 6 31.87 -87.59 -4.40
N SER A 7 31.24 -86.76 -3.54
CA SER A 7 30.13 -87.23 -2.70
C SER A 7 29.98 -86.40 -1.41
N VAL A 8 28.73 -86.29 -0.96
CA VAL A 8 28.25 -86.20 0.43
C VAL A 8 27.65 -84.86 0.93
N CYS A 9 26.42 -85.01 1.46
CA CYS A 9 25.64 -84.18 2.41
C CYS A 9 25.09 -82.84 1.90
N CYS A 10 23.80 -82.68 1.55
CA CYS A 10 22.54 -83.20 2.09
C CYS A 10 22.17 -82.62 3.49
N TRP A 11 21.22 -81.65 3.45
CA TRP A 11 20.11 -81.31 4.37
C TRP A 11 20.20 -80.19 5.43
N LEU A 12 19.19 -79.30 5.30
CA LEU A 12 18.35 -78.62 6.33
C LEU A 12 18.67 -77.20 6.84
N LEU A 13 18.00 -76.23 6.18
CA LEU A 13 17.02 -75.25 6.69
C LEU A 13 16.98 -74.89 8.19
N LEU A 14 17.19 -73.60 8.47
CA LEU A 14 16.45 -72.68 9.39
C LEU A 14 17.25 -71.35 9.37
N GLY A 15 16.75 -70.18 9.00
CA GLY A 15 15.47 -69.57 9.31
C GLY A 15 15.73 -68.32 10.19
N ILE A 16 16.20 -67.21 9.59
CA ILE A 16 16.11 -65.87 10.20
C ILE A 16 15.67 -64.89 9.11
N ILE A 17 14.39 -64.58 9.13
CA ILE A 17 13.76 -63.52 8.33
C ILE A 17 14.03 -62.21 9.07
N ALA A 18 14.79 -61.31 8.46
CA ALA A 18 14.93 -59.94 8.96
C ALA A 18 13.59 -59.21 8.82
N PRO A 19 13.10 -58.51 9.86
CA PRO A 19 11.91 -57.67 9.73
C PRO A 19 12.27 -56.48 8.84
N HIS A 20 11.75 -56.49 7.62
CA HIS A 20 11.66 -55.31 6.78
C HIS A 20 10.71 -54.34 7.48
N CYS A 21 11.29 -53.41 8.23
CA CYS A 21 10.57 -52.25 8.73
C CYS A 21 10.21 -51.39 7.51
N GLN A 22 9.07 -51.70 6.89
CA GLN A 22 8.41 -50.78 5.99
C GLN A 22 8.01 -49.58 6.85
N ALA A 23 8.83 -48.53 6.81
CA ALA A 23 8.40 -47.20 7.16
C ALA A 23 7.26 -46.85 6.20
N GLN A 24 6.04 -47.18 6.61
CA GLN A 24 4.84 -46.57 6.06
C GLN A 24 4.97 -45.10 6.39
N PHE A 25 5.43 -44.30 5.43
CA PHE A 25 5.19 -42.87 5.45
C PHE A 25 3.67 -42.74 5.53
N PRO A 26 3.09 -42.30 6.67
CA PRO A 26 1.69 -41.98 6.65
C PRO A 26 1.57 -40.89 5.59
N ASN A 27 0.74 -41.15 4.59
CA ASN A 27 0.27 -40.15 3.64
C ASN A 27 -0.65 -39.20 4.43
N ARG A 28 -0.06 -38.51 5.40
CA ARG A 28 -0.59 -37.31 5.98
C ARG A 28 -0.55 -36.37 4.80
N ARG A 29 -1.73 -36.13 4.21
CA ARG A 29 -1.99 -34.83 3.60
C ARG A 29 -1.74 -33.81 4.70
N GLN A 30 -0.47 -33.47 4.86
CA GLN A 30 -0.06 -32.20 5.36
C GLN A 30 -0.60 -31.21 4.33
N ASN A 31 -1.88 -30.83 4.52
CA ASN A 31 -2.19 -29.43 4.55
C ASN A 31 -1.34 -28.85 5.68
N ASP A 32 -0.03 -28.73 5.43
CA ASP A 32 0.81 -27.93 6.28
C ASP A 32 0.27 -26.51 6.16
N ALA A 33 0.11 -25.89 7.31
CA ALA A 33 -0.44 -24.56 7.52
C ALA A 33 0.49 -23.45 6.97
N SER A 34 0.96 -23.62 5.74
CA SER A 34 1.87 -22.74 5.01
C SER A 34 1.20 -22.03 3.83
N GLU A 35 -0.13 -22.08 3.68
CA GLU A 35 -0.81 -21.55 2.47
C GLU A 35 -2.07 -20.69 2.71
N GLU A 36 -2.03 -19.80 3.69
CA GLU A 36 -2.68 -18.48 3.52
C GLU A 36 -1.59 -17.42 3.68
N ALA A 37 -0.76 -17.26 2.65
CA ALA A 37 0.37 -16.32 2.65
C ALA A 37 -0.07 -14.85 2.91
N PHE A 38 -1.36 -14.56 2.82
CA PHE A 38 -1.96 -13.26 3.08
C PHE A 38 -3.37 -13.42 3.69
N PRO A 39 -3.56 -13.14 4.99
CA PRO A 39 -4.87 -13.28 5.62
C PRO A 39 -5.86 -12.22 5.11
N ILE A 40 -7.11 -12.65 4.90
CA ILE A 40 -8.22 -11.75 4.58
C ILE A 40 -8.65 -10.96 5.80
N ALA A 41 -9.18 -9.77 5.55
CA ALA A 41 -9.65 -8.82 6.54
C ALA A 41 -10.60 -9.44 7.58
N PRO A 42 -10.23 -9.40 8.87
CA PRO A 42 -11.13 -9.74 9.96
C PRO A 42 -12.44 -8.96 9.94
N ARG A 43 -13.50 -9.58 10.49
CA ARG A 43 -14.85 -9.00 10.54
C ARG A 43 -14.92 -7.56 11.09
N PRO A 44 -14.19 -7.17 12.15
CA PRO A 44 -14.24 -5.80 12.66
C PRO A 44 -13.83 -4.74 11.63
N LEU A 45 -12.81 -5.03 10.81
CA LEU A 45 -12.34 -4.12 9.75
C LEU A 45 -13.36 -4.03 8.62
N MET A 46 -13.88 -5.18 8.17
CA MET A 46 -14.91 -5.23 7.13
C MET A 46 -16.21 -4.53 7.55
N ARG A 47 -16.55 -4.57 8.85
CA ARG A 47 -17.71 -3.86 9.41
C ARG A 47 -17.54 -2.34 9.26
N LEU A 48 -16.42 -1.78 9.71
CA LEU A 48 -16.15 -0.34 9.61
C LEU A 48 -16.11 0.14 8.15
N LEU A 49 -15.51 -0.66 7.26
CA LEU A 49 -15.48 -0.33 5.84
C LEU A 49 -16.91 -0.24 5.26
N ARG A 50 -17.76 -1.24 5.54
CA ARG A 50 -19.16 -1.24 5.10
C ARG A 50 -19.99 -0.12 5.74
N GLU A 51 -19.75 0.20 7.01
CA GLU A 51 -20.40 1.33 7.68
C GLU A 51 -20.06 2.66 6.99
N GLY A 52 -18.78 2.85 6.62
CA GLY A 52 -18.34 3.97 5.80
C GLY A 52 -19.04 4.05 4.44
N GLU A 53 -19.09 2.93 3.72
CA GLU A 53 -19.76 2.85 2.41
C GLU A 53 -21.27 3.19 2.49
N ILE A 54 -21.96 2.65 3.50
CA ILE A 54 -23.40 2.90 3.70
C ILE A 54 -23.62 4.37 4.05
N ALA A 55 -22.85 4.91 4.99
CA ALA A 55 -22.97 6.30 5.39
C ALA A 55 -22.69 7.26 4.22
N PHE A 56 -21.73 6.94 3.33
CA PHE A 56 -21.46 7.76 2.14
C PHE A 56 -22.60 7.70 1.11
N LYS A 57 -23.24 6.53 0.95
CA LYS A 57 -24.44 6.40 0.10
C LYS A 57 -25.64 7.18 0.63
N GLU A 58 -25.73 7.30 1.95
CA GLU A 58 -26.79 8.04 2.65
C GLU A 58 -26.41 9.51 2.92
N GLU A 59 -25.29 9.99 2.38
CA GLU A 59 -24.76 11.35 2.57
C GLU A 59 -24.50 11.73 4.05
N ARG A 60 -24.40 10.74 4.94
CA ARG A 60 -24.04 10.90 6.36
C ARG A 60 -22.52 11.01 6.49
N TRP A 61 -21.96 12.10 5.96
CA TRP A 61 -20.50 12.30 5.86
C TRP A 61 -19.77 12.12 7.19
N SER A 62 -20.27 12.73 8.25
CA SER A 62 -19.66 12.69 9.59
C SER A 62 -19.43 11.26 10.09
N ASP A 63 -20.45 10.40 9.96
CA ASP A 63 -20.41 9.01 10.43
C ASP A 63 -19.47 8.17 9.56
N GLY A 64 -19.57 8.32 8.24
CA GLY A 64 -18.75 7.57 7.31
C GLY A 64 -17.28 7.91 7.43
N ILE A 65 -16.96 9.21 7.57
CA ILE A 65 -15.59 9.67 7.77
C ILE A 65 -15.02 9.11 9.08
N THR A 66 -15.80 9.10 10.16
CA THR A 66 -15.36 8.54 11.45
C THR A 66 -15.04 7.05 11.32
N ALA A 67 -15.91 6.27 10.68
CA ALA A 67 -15.71 4.83 10.48
C ALA A 67 -14.48 4.53 9.61
N LEU A 68 -14.30 5.27 8.51
CA LEU A 68 -13.15 5.08 7.62
C LEU A 68 -11.83 5.57 8.25
N SER A 69 -11.85 6.67 8.99
CA SER A 69 -10.64 7.19 9.67
C SER A 69 -10.17 6.29 10.80
N ALA A 70 -11.09 5.58 11.47
CA ALA A 70 -10.74 4.54 12.45
C ALA A 70 -9.96 3.37 11.83
N LEU A 71 -10.17 3.06 10.54
CA LEU A 71 -9.37 2.07 9.82
C LEU A 71 -7.94 2.55 9.56
N LEU A 72 -7.74 3.85 9.35
CA LEU A 72 -6.44 4.44 9.02
C LEU A 72 -5.58 4.69 10.27
N SER A 73 -6.24 4.96 11.39
CA SER A 73 -5.61 5.33 12.65
C SER A 73 -5.05 4.10 13.39
N SER A 74 -3.78 4.16 13.79
CA SER A 74 -3.14 3.09 14.60
C SER A 74 -3.44 3.21 16.10
N ASP A 75 -3.93 4.35 16.54
CA ASP A 75 -4.22 4.69 17.94
C ASP A 75 -5.72 4.67 18.27
N ASP A 76 -6.58 4.40 17.29
CA ASP A 76 -8.03 4.36 17.50
C ASP A 76 -8.44 3.15 18.34
N ASN A 77 -9.30 3.39 19.34
CA ASN A 77 -9.71 2.37 20.30
C ASN A 77 -10.89 1.49 19.83
N THR A 78 -11.48 1.78 18.67
CA THR A 78 -12.60 1.02 18.08
C THR A 78 -12.18 -0.37 17.64
N LEU A 79 -10.89 -0.55 17.31
CA LEU A 79 -10.33 -1.83 16.90
C LEU A 79 -9.57 -2.52 18.04
N PRO A 80 -9.61 -3.86 18.10
CA PRO A 80 -8.69 -4.66 18.92
C PRO A 80 -7.22 -4.28 18.66
N ALA A 81 -6.40 -4.29 19.71
CA ALA A 81 -5.00 -3.83 19.64
C ALA A 81 -4.15 -4.60 18.62
N ASP A 82 -4.44 -5.89 18.42
CA ASP A 82 -3.81 -6.78 17.46
C ASP A 82 -4.17 -6.47 16.00
N LEU A 83 -5.22 -5.67 15.73
CA LEU A 83 -5.63 -5.27 14.39
C LEU A 83 -5.20 -3.83 14.03
N ARG A 84 -4.85 -3.01 15.02
CA ARG A 84 -4.50 -1.60 14.81
C ARG A 84 -3.21 -1.46 14.01
N GLY A 85 -3.19 -0.50 13.08
CA GLY A 85 -2.00 -0.23 12.27
C GLY A 85 -1.73 -1.24 11.14
N GLN A 86 -2.30 -2.45 11.21
CA GLN A 86 -2.17 -3.47 10.15
C GLN A 86 -3.11 -3.19 8.97
N ASP A 87 -2.76 -3.72 7.81
CA ASP A 87 -3.61 -3.69 6.61
C ASP A 87 -3.85 -5.11 6.13
N TYR A 88 -5.06 -5.36 5.63
CA TYR A 88 -5.53 -6.68 5.23
C TYR A 88 -6.21 -6.60 3.87
N PHE A 89 -6.23 -7.71 3.15
CA PHE A 89 -6.92 -7.78 1.87
C PHE A 89 -8.42 -8.04 2.05
N ILE A 90 -9.23 -7.46 1.17
CA ILE A 90 -10.71 -7.58 1.23
C ILE A 90 -11.15 -8.94 0.66
N ASP A 91 -10.53 -9.38 -0.44
CA ASP A 91 -10.82 -10.63 -1.11
C ASP A 91 -9.55 -11.29 -1.66
N HIS A 92 -9.69 -12.56 -2.04
CA HIS A 92 -8.72 -13.26 -2.88
C HIS A 92 -9.11 -12.95 -4.33
N GLY A 93 -8.49 -11.92 -4.91
CA GLY A 93 -8.85 -11.41 -6.23
C GLY A 93 -8.79 -12.47 -7.36
N ILE A 94 -9.21 -12.07 -8.56
CA ILE A 94 -9.21 -12.95 -9.74
C ILE A 94 -7.77 -13.38 -10.04
N ALA A 95 -7.55 -14.69 -10.22
CA ALA A 95 -6.24 -15.30 -10.46
C ALA A 95 -5.22 -15.11 -9.31
N GLY A 96 -5.67 -14.91 -8.08
CA GLY A 96 -4.79 -14.84 -6.90
C GLY A 96 -4.05 -13.50 -6.74
N LEU A 97 -4.40 -12.48 -7.53
CA LEU A 97 -3.87 -11.13 -7.38
C LEU A 97 -4.64 -10.39 -6.29
N LEU A 98 -4.01 -10.25 -5.12
CA LEU A 98 -4.49 -9.43 -4.03
C LEU A 98 -4.26 -7.95 -4.37
N ASN A 99 -5.28 -7.26 -4.85
CA ASN A 99 -5.16 -5.88 -5.32
C ASN A 99 -5.95 -4.85 -4.49
N LYS A 100 -6.77 -5.30 -3.52
CA LYS A 100 -7.59 -4.41 -2.69
C LYS A 100 -7.37 -4.69 -1.21
N SER A 101 -6.79 -3.72 -0.53
CA SER A 101 -6.68 -3.72 0.93
C SER A 101 -7.76 -2.87 1.57
N VAL A 102 -8.03 -3.13 2.85
CA VAL A 102 -9.03 -2.38 3.63
C VAL A 102 -8.64 -0.90 3.71
N LYS A 103 -7.39 -0.59 4.04
CA LYS A 103 -6.94 0.81 4.12
C LYS A 103 -6.90 1.47 2.75
N GLY A 104 -6.49 0.73 1.71
CA GLY A 104 -6.50 1.22 0.34
C GLY A 104 -7.91 1.62 -0.11
N GLU A 105 -8.91 0.80 0.22
CA GLU A 105 -10.30 1.10 -0.10
C GLU A 105 -10.86 2.26 0.73
N ALA A 106 -10.53 2.34 2.03
CA ALA A 106 -10.90 3.48 2.86
C ALA A 106 -10.33 4.80 2.34
N ILE A 107 -9.06 4.82 1.93
CA ILE A 107 -8.41 5.98 1.29
C ILE A 107 -9.11 6.32 -0.02
N ARG A 108 -9.40 5.32 -0.87
CA ARG A 108 -10.12 5.54 -2.13
C ARG A 108 -11.47 6.20 -1.89
N LEU A 109 -12.28 5.67 -0.96
CA LEU A 109 -13.58 6.25 -0.61
C LEU A 109 -13.45 7.69 -0.11
N LEU A 110 -12.52 7.97 0.80
CA LEU A 110 -12.26 9.34 1.30
C LEU A 110 -11.84 10.30 0.18
N SER A 111 -11.08 9.82 -0.82
CA SER A 111 -10.67 10.63 -1.97
C SER A 111 -11.82 11.06 -2.87
N GLU A 112 -12.95 10.34 -2.82
CA GLU A 112 -14.16 10.57 -3.61
C GLU A 112 -15.16 11.51 -2.91
N LEU A 113 -14.86 11.98 -1.70
CA LEU A 113 -15.73 12.88 -0.94
C LEU A 113 -16.11 14.12 -1.77
N PRO A 114 -17.40 14.48 -1.84
CA PRO A 114 -17.83 15.75 -2.42
C PRO A 114 -17.34 16.93 -1.56
N ALA A 115 -17.51 18.15 -2.06
CA ALA A 115 -17.03 19.35 -1.38
C ALA A 115 -17.56 19.48 0.07
N GLU A 116 -18.82 19.10 0.32
CA GLU A 116 -19.41 19.09 1.66
C GLU A 116 -18.74 18.07 2.60
N GLY A 117 -18.56 16.84 2.13
CA GLY A 117 -17.89 15.80 2.89
C GLY A 117 -16.43 16.15 3.21
N ARG A 118 -15.71 16.78 2.27
CA ARG A 118 -14.34 17.29 2.52
C ARG A 118 -14.30 18.38 3.59
N ARG A 119 -15.27 19.31 3.60
CA ARG A 119 -15.38 20.29 4.69
C ARG A 119 -15.63 19.61 6.03
N THR A 120 -16.47 18.57 6.05
CA THR A 120 -16.73 17.79 7.26
C THR A 120 -15.47 17.10 7.78
N LEU A 121 -14.70 16.47 6.89
CA LEU A 121 -13.41 15.85 7.21
C LEU A 121 -12.45 16.87 7.86
N GLU A 122 -12.32 18.04 7.24
CA GLU A 122 -11.44 19.10 7.75
C GLU A 122 -11.92 19.67 9.10
N LEU A 123 -13.23 19.81 9.29
CA LEU A 123 -13.81 20.23 10.58
C LEU A 123 -13.55 19.20 11.69
N GLN A 124 -13.63 17.90 11.38
CA GLN A 124 -13.42 16.83 12.37
C GLN A 124 -11.93 16.65 12.73
N PHE A 125 -11.03 16.71 11.74
CA PHE A 125 -9.64 16.29 11.92
C PHE A 125 -8.59 17.36 11.65
N GLY A 126 -8.91 18.42 10.90
CA GLY A 126 -7.93 19.39 10.39
C GLY A 126 -7.10 20.06 11.48
N VAL A 127 -7.75 20.54 12.56
CA VAL A 127 -7.03 21.19 13.69
C VAL A 127 -6.05 20.22 14.36
N THR A 128 -6.48 18.99 14.63
CA THR A 128 -5.63 17.96 15.26
C THR A 128 -4.50 17.56 14.34
N ALA A 129 -4.79 17.33 13.05
CA ALA A 129 -3.81 16.97 12.04
C ALA A 129 -2.74 18.05 11.88
N GLN A 130 -3.14 19.32 11.83
CA GLN A 130 -2.21 20.45 11.73
C GLN A 130 -1.31 20.56 12.98
N ARG A 131 -1.88 20.34 14.16
CA ARG A 131 -1.10 20.34 15.40
C ARG A 131 -0.05 19.23 15.41
N GLU A 132 -0.44 18.00 15.04
CA GLU A 132 0.48 16.87 14.99
C GLU A 132 1.55 17.04 13.90
N LEU A 133 1.19 17.58 12.73
CA LEU A 133 2.13 17.95 11.67
C LEU A 133 3.17 18.95 12.19
N SER A 134 2.70 20.02 12.84
CA SER A 134 3.57 21.10 13.33
C SER A 134 4.55 20.57 14.38
N ALA A 135 4.11 19.67 15.26
CA ALA A 135 4.97 19.01 16.23
C ALA A 135 6.02 18.11 15.56
N ALA A 136 5.61 17.29 14.59
CA ALA A 136 6.53 16.43 13.84
C ALA A 136 7.61 17.23 13.10
N ILE A 137 7.24 18.38 12.50
CA ILE A 137 8.19 19.30 11.84
C ILE A 137 9.16 19.91 12.86
N ALA A 138 8.66 20.41 13.99
CA ALA A 138 9.48 21.06 15.01
C ALA A 138 10.54 20.11 15.60
N GLU A 139 10.21 18.83 15.72
CA GLU A 139 11.08 17.78 16.24
C GLU A 139 11.93 17.10 15.17
N ALA A 140 11.73 17.43 13.88
CA ALA A 140 12.29 16.71 12.74
C ALA A 140 12.02 15.19 12.78
N ASP A 141 10.86 14.80 13.30
CA ASP A 141 10.46 13.40 13.46
C ASP A 141 9.70 12.92 12.20
N PHE A 142 10.45 12.30 11.28
CA PHE A 142 9.91 11.80 10.02
C PHE A 142 9.01 10.56 10.18
N GLU A 143 9.10 9.83 11.29
CA GLU A 143 8.20 8.70 11.57
C GLU A 143 6.83 9.21 12.03
N ARG A 144 6.81 10.26 12.87
CA ARG A 144 5.58 10.99 13.21
C ARG A 144 4.98 11.66 11.98
N LEU A 145 5.80 12.24 11.10
CA LEU A 145 5.34 12.80 9.83
C LEU A 145 4.64 11.74 8.96
N GLY A 146 5.22 10.55 8.84
CA GLY A 146 4.60 9.43 8.14
C GLY A 146 3.29 8.97 8.78
N SER A 147 3.19 9.05 10.10
CA SER A 147 1.96 8.74 10.83
C SER A 147 0.86 9.76 10.55
N VAL A 148 1.17 11.06 10.53
CA VAL A 148 0.23 12.13 10.15
C VAL A 148 -0.28 11.92 8.72
N ALA A 149 0.63 11.65 7.77
CA ALA A 149 0.27 11.43 6.37
C ALA A 149 -0.71 10.26 6.18
N ARG A 150 -0.54 9.17 6.95
CA ARG A 150 -1.42 7.99 6.87
C ARG A 150 -2.74 8.18 7.63
N LYS A 151 -2.68 8.76 8.83
CA LYS A 151 -3.82 8.90 9.74
C LYS A 151 -4.82 9.96 9.27
N TYR A 152 -4.31 11.08 8.78
CA TYR A 152 -5.11 12.24 8.38
C TYR A 152 -5.15 12.41 6.87
N MET A 153 -5.15 11.30 6.12
CA MET A 153 -5.24 11.32 4.68
C MET A 153 -6.44 12.15 4.22
N HIS A 154 -6.26 12.94 3.16
CA HIS A 154 -7.24 13.88 2.61
C HIS A 154 -7.57 15.14 3.43
N THR A 155 -6.95 15.34 4.59
CA THR A 155 -6.88 16.67 5.22
C THR A 155 -5.77 17.50 4.60
N GLU A 156 -5.83 18.83 4.78
CA GLU A 156 -4.77 19.72 4.30
C GLU A 156 -3.40 19.38 4.92
N ALA A 157 -3.36 19.09 6.22
CA ALA A 157 -2.14 18.69 6.92
C ALA A 157 -1.64 17.31 6.50
N GLY A 158 -2.54 16.37 6.16
CA GLY A 158 -2.17 15.05 5.66
C GLY A 158 -1.44 15.12 4.32
N TYR A 159 -1.92 15.98 3.41
CA TYR A 159 -1.24 16.22 2.13
C TYR A 159 0.13 16.86 2.32
N ASP A 160 0.24 17.88 3.18
CA ASP A 160 1.53 18.53 3.46
C ASP A 160 2.52 17.54 4.08
N ALA A 161 2.05 16.69 5.01
CA ALA A 161 2.86 15.62 5.60
C ALA A 161 3.41 14.66 4.53
N GLN A 162 2.58 14.27 3.55
CA GLN A 162 2.99 13.37 2.47
C GLN A 162 3.99 14.02 1.50
N VAL A 163 3.82 15.31 1.18
CA VAL A 163 4.79 16.07 0.37
C VAL A 163 6.13 16.19 1.08
N LEU A 164 6.13 16.55 2.37
CA LEU A 164 7.34 16.65 3.18
C LEU A 164 8.04 15.29 3.33
N LEU A 165 7.26 14.22 3.53
CA LEU A 165 7.80 12.86 3.59
C LEU A 165 8.46 12.46 2.26
N ALA A 166 7.85 12.81 1.12
CA ALA A 166 8.44 12.56 -0.18
C ALA A 166 9.76 13.33 -0.39
N GLN A 167 9.83 14.59 0.05
CA GLN A 167 11.06 15.38 0.02
C GLN A 167 12.15 14.74 0.87
N TYR A 168 11.82 14.33 2.10
CA TYR A 168 12.75 13.60 2.96
C TYR A 168 13.29 12.34 2.28
N LYS A 169 12.39 11.49 1.74
CA LYS A 169 12.77 10.27 1.01
C LYS A 169 13.67 10.55 -0.19
N LEU A 170 13.47 11.65 -0.93
CA LEU A 170 14.38 12.05 -2.00
C LEU A 170 15.78 12.36 -1.47
N THR A 171 15.86 13.21 -0.44
CA THR A 171 17.15 13.63 0.13
C THR A 171 17.89 12.49 0.83
N SER A 172 17.17 11.48 1.31
CA SER A 172 17.73 10.30 1.96
C SER A 172 18.06 9.15 1.00
N GLY A 173 18.01 9.37 -0.32
CA GLY A 173 18.40 8.35 -1.31
C GLY A 173 17.32 7.30 -1.62
N HIS A 174 16.04 7.59 -1.36
CA HIS A 174 14.89 6.74 -1.69
C HIS A 174 13.97 7.38 -2.74
N PRO A 175 14.47 7.68 -3.95
CA PRO A 175 13.72 8.43 -4.96
C PRO A 175 12.49 7.68 -5.46
N LEU A 176 12.52 6.35 -5.53
CA LEU A 176 11.36 5.55 -5.95
C LEU A 176 10.21 5.63 -4.93
N ALA A 177 10.54 5.58 -3.63
CA ALA A 177 9.54 5.73 -2.57
C ALA A 177 8.91 7.13 -2.60
N ALA A 178 9.72 8.16 -2.80
CA ALA A 178 9.21 9.52 -2.96
C ALA A 178 8.31 9.68 -4.19
N ALA A 179 8.71 9.09 -5.33
CA ALA A 179 7.90 9.09 -6.53
C ALA A 179 6.53 8.44 -6.29
N GLY A 180 6.48 7.29 -5.60
CA GLY A 180 5.22 6.63 -5.24
C GLY A 180 4.31 7.50 -4.37
N LEU A 181 4.87 8.18 -3.36
CA LEU A 181 4.10 9.11 -2.52
C LEU A 181 3.49 10.26 -3.32
N LEU A 182 4.26 10.86 -4.24
CA LEU A 182 3.78 11.98 -5.07
C LEU A 182 2.83 11.53 -6.18
N GLN A 183 3.00 10.32 -6.72
CA GLN A 183 2.07 9.71 -7.67
C GLN A 183 0.69 9.48 -7.02
N ASN A 184 0.66 9.00 -5.78
CA ASN A 184 -0.59 8.87 -5.04
C ASN A 184 -1.31 10.22 -4.90
N LEU A 185 -0.57 11.28 -4.53
CA LEU A 185 -1.13 12.64 -4.44
C LEU A 185 -1.66 13.14 -5.80
N LEU A 186 -0.97 12.87 -6.91
CA LEU A 186 -1.48 13.20 -8.24
C LEU A 186 -2.79 12.49 -8.59
N GLY A 187 -3.03 11.31 -8.00
CA GLY A 187 -4.31 10.60 -8.12
C GLY A 187 -5.48 11.33 -7.46
N TYR A 188 -5.22 12.23 -6.51
CA TYR A 188 -6.28 12.87 -5.72
C TYR A 188 -6.66 14.24 -6.32
N PRO A 189 -7.95 14.47 -6.67
CA PRO A 189 -8.39 15.74 -7.24
C PRO A 189 -8.10 16.96 -6.35
N ALA A 190 -8.30 16.85 -5.04
CA ALA A 190 -8.05 17.94 -4.10
C ALA A 190 -6.56 18.31 -4.00
N ALA A 191 -5.67 17.32 -3.97
CA ALA A 191 -4.23 17.58 -3.96
C ALA A 191 -3.75 18.22 -5.28
N ARG A 192 -4.29 17.78 -6.44
CA ARG A 192 -4.04 18.42 -7.73
C ARG A 192 -4.50 19.87 -7.75
N GLN A 193 -5.69 20.17 -7.22
CA GLN A 193 -6.20 21.53 -7.13
C GLN A 193 -5.31 22.43 -6.25
N ARG A 194 -4.75 21.88 -5.16
CA ARG A 194 -3.93 22.63 -4.21
C ARG A 194 -2.53 22.92 -4.73
N TYR A 195 -1.84 21.92 -5.25
CA TYR A 195 -0.42 22.03 -5.61
C TYR A 195 -0.20 22.27 -7.11
N GLY A 196 -1.23 22.11 -7.94
CA GLY A 196 -1.19 22.36 -9.37
C GLY A 196 -0.11 21.56 -10.12
N ALA A 197 0.39 22.16 -11.20
CA ALA A 197 1.44 21.57 -12.03
C ALA A 197 2.75 21.31 -11.26
N ALA A 198 3.03 22.05 -10.18
CA ALA A 198 4.25 21.88 -9.40
C ALA A 198 4.35 20.48 -8.77
N LEU A 199 3.22 19.88 -8.39
CA LEU A 199 3.19 18.49 -7.92
C LEU A 199 3.61 17.51 -9.01
N ALA A 200 3.14 17.69 -10.24
CA ALA A 200 3.50 16.83 -11.36
C ALA A 200 4.99 16.94 -11.72
N LEU A 201 5.54 18.15 -11.67
CA LEU A 201 6.97 18.38 -11.85
C LEU A 201 7.79 17.70 -10.73
N ALA A 202 7.36 17.81 -9.47
CA ALA A 202 8.02 17.14 -8.36
C ALA A 202 8.02 15.62 -8.54
N THR A 203 6.89 15.03 -8.96
CA THR A 203 6.77 13.60 -9.27
C THR A 203 7.72 13.19 -10.39
N ALA A 204 7.75 13.94 -11.50
CA ALA A 204 8.62 13.64 -12.63
C ALA A 204 10.11 13.71 -12.25
N ARG A 205 10.49 14.69 -11.41
CA ARG A 205 11.86 14.79 -10.87
C ARG A 205 12.20 13.60 -9.99
N ALA A 206 11.28 13.15 -9.14
CA ALA A 206 11.48 11.97 -8.30
C ALA A 206 11.64 10.69 -9.14
N LEU A 207 10.81 10.52 -10.18
CA LEU A 207 10.90 9.40 -11.12
C LEU A 207 12.22 9.38 -11.90
N ARG A 208 12.65 10.55 -12.37
CA ARG A 208 13.96 10.71 -13.02
C ARG A 208 15.11 10.37 -12.06
N ALA A 209 15.04 10.83 -10.81
CA ALA A 209 16.03 10.47 -9.79
C ALA A 209 16.03 8.97 -9.47
N ALA A 210 14.89 8.29 -9.66
CA ALA A 210 14.78 6.83 -9.56
C ALA A 210 15.19 6.09 -10.85
N GLY A 211 15.67 6.80 -11.89
CA GLY A 211 16.08 6.23 -13.17
C GLY A 211 14.92 5.90 -14.12
N ASN A 212 13.68 6.26 -13.78
CA ASN A 212 12.50 5.96 -14.58
C ASN A 212 12.10 7.14 -15.47
N MET A 213 12.84 7.33 -16.57
CA MET A 213 12.64 8.44 -17.52
C MET A 213 11.29 8.34 -18.25
N ASP A 214 10.86 7.13 -18.62
CA ASP A 214 9.61 6.92 -19.34
C ASP A 214 8.38 7.32 -18.50
N ALA A 215 8.37 6.95 -17.22
CA ALA A 215 7.31 7.34 -16.30
C ALA A 215 7.35 8.85 -16.01
N ALA A 216 8.55 9.46 -15.92
CA ALA A 216 8.70 10.90 -15.75
C ALA A 216 8.09 11.68 -16.94
N GLY A 217 8.45 11.32 -18.17
CA GLY A 217 7.90 11.93 -19.38
C GLY A 217 6.39 11.70 -19.53
N THR A 218 5.91 10.51 -19.16
CA THR A 218 4.46 10.22 -19.14
C THR A 218 3.71 11.07 -18.13
N THR A 219 4.27 11.25 -16.93
CA THR A 219 3.69 12.12 -15.89
C THR A 219 3.56 13.56 -16.37
N LEU A 220 4.58 14.10 -17.05
CA LEU A 220 4.56 15.47 -17.57
C LEU A 220 3.57 15.65 -18.72
N ARG A 221 3.46 14.67 -19.63
CA ARG A 221 2.42 14.68 -20.68
C ARG A 221 1.00 14.61 -20.11
N LEU A 222 0.78 13.84 -19.05
CA LEU A 222 -0.50 13.81 -18.35
C LEU A 222 -0.76 15.13 -17.61
N ALA A 223 0.27 15.76 -17.06
CA ALA A 223 0.17 17.06 -16.42
C ALA A 223 -0.28 18.15 -17.40
N ALA A 224 0.27 18.19 -18.61
CA ALA A 224 -0.15 19.14 -19.65
C ALA A 224 -1.66 19.01 -19.98
N ARG A 225 -2.22 17.79 -19.91
CA ARG A 225 -3.66 17.58 -20.11
C ARG A 225 -4.50 17.98 -18.91
N ASN A 226 -3.99 17.76 -17.69
CA ASN A 226 -4.70 18.01 -16.45
C ASN A 226 -4.65 19.47 -15.99
N PHE A 227 -3.64 20.23 -16.44
CA PHE A 227 -3.37 21.62 -16.07
C PHE A 227 -3.16 22.48 -17.33
N PRO A 228 -4.15 22.57 -18.23
CA PRO A 228 -3.97 23.30 -19.50
C PRO A 228 -3.69 24.78 -19.24
N GLY A 229 -2.72 25.36 -19.96
CA GLY A 229 -2.33 26.77 -19.82
C GLY A 229 -1.52 27.11 -18.56
N GLU A 230 -1.27 26.15 -17.65
CA GLU A 230 -0.33 26.37 -16.55
C GLU A 230 1.12 26.35 -17.06
N SER A 231 1.99 27.10 -16.39
CA SER A 231 3.41 27.12 -16.68
C SER A 231 4.22 26.58 -15.51
N LEU A 232 5.25 25.82 -15.81
CA LEU A 232 6.20 25.31 -14.84
C LEU A 232 7.41 26.24 -14.72
N MET A 233 7.84 26.47 -13.49
CA MET A 233 9.13 27.13 -13.23
C MET A 233 10.24 26.07 -13.27
N ILE A 234 11.06 26.08 -14.31
CA ILE A 234 12.19 25.17 -14.50
C ILE A 234 13.46 26.02 -14.57
N ALA A 235 14.38 25.84 -13.61
CA ALA A 235 15.64 26.58 -13.54
C ALA A 235 15.49 28.12 -13.64
N GLY A 236 14.40 28.68 -13.12
CA GLY A 236 14.11 30.11 -13.17
C GLY A 236 13.42 30.60 -14.46
N GLN A 237 13.15 29.71 -15.42
CA GLN A 237 12.38 30.02 -16.62
C GLN A 237 10.95 29.49 -16.50
N GLN A 238 9.99 30.32 -16.89
CA GLN A 238 8.59 29.94 -16.99
C GLN A 238 8.37 29.22 -18.32
N MET A 239 8.14 27.90 -18.26
CA MET A 239 7.86 27.07 -19.44
C MET A 239 6.38 26.68 -19.45
N PRO A 240 5.62 27.02 -20.50
CA PRO A 240 4.24 26.54 -20.63
C PRO A 240 4.25 25.02 -20.77
N LEU A 241 3.36 24.34 -20.03
CA LEU A 241 3.24 22.88 -20.07
C LEU A 241 2.93 22.34 -21.47
N ASP A 242 2.19 23.12 -22.26
CA ASP A 242 1.68 22.74 -23.58
C ASP A 242 2.74 22.81 -24.68
N ALA A 243 3.81 23.59 -24.49
CA ALA A 243 4.86 23.77 -25.50
C ALA A 243 5.99 22.74 -25.42
N ALA A 244 6.01 21.92 -24.37
CA ALA A 244 7.07 20.97 -24.14
C ALA A 244 6.76 19.64 -24.84
N THR A 245 7.06 19.61 -26.14
CA THR A 245 6.83 18.45 -27.02
C THR A 245 7.84 17.32 -26.79
N ASP A 246 8.95 17.57 -26.08
CA ASP A 246 10.03 16.61 -25.86
C ASP A 246 10.52 16.65 -24.39
N TRP A 247 9.74 16.03 -23.48
CA TRP A 247 10.05 15.92 -22.05
C TRP A 247 11.09 14.81 -21.73
N ARG A 248 12.06 14.56 -22.62
CA ARG A 248 13.07 13.50 -22.44
C ARG A 248 14.16 13.87 -21.44
#